data_AF-A0A6B3I6N3-F1
#
_entry.id   AF-A0A6B3I6N3-F1
#
_cell.length_a   1.000
_cell.length_b   1.000
_cell.length_c   1.000
_cell.angle_alpha   90.00
_cell.angle_beta   90.00
_cell.angle_gamma   90.00
#
_symmetry.space_group_name_H-M   'P 1'
#
loop_
_entity.id
_entity.type
_entity.pdbx_description
1 polymer ?
#
loop_
_entity_poly.entity_id
_entity_poly.type
_entity_poly.pdbx_seq_one_letter_code
_entity_poly.pdbx_strand_id
1 'polypeptide(L)' 'MTVVRSDTAPQQAPAASAPFPTGFVWGAATAAYQVEGAATENGRTPSIWDT' A
#
# COMPACT_ATOMS: atom_id res chain seq x y z
N MET A 1 -18.02 18.61 33.54
CA MET A 1 -16.55 18.63 33.70
C MET A 1 -15.95 18.25 32.35
N THR A 2 -15.67 19.25 31.51
CA THR A 2 -15.19 19.02 30.14
C THR A 2 -13.72 19.40 30.10
N VAL A 3 -12.84 18.42 29.88
CA VAL A 3 -11.42 18.68 29.62
C VAL A 3 -11.26 18.95 28.13
N VAL A 4 -11.01 20.20 27.76
CA VAL A 4 -10.44 20.54 26.46
C VAL A 4 -8.99 20.09 26.47
N ARG A 5 -8.64 19.09 25.66
CA ARG A 5 -7.23 18.75 25.44
C ARG A 5 -6.63 19.81 24.53
N SER A 6 -5.98 20.79 25.14
CA SER A 6 -5.03 21.65 24.46
C SER A 6 -3.72 20.88 24.32
N ASP A 7 -3.46 20.30 23.15
CA ASP A 7 -2.18 20.43 22.44
C ASP A 7 -2.23 19.56 21.18
N THR A 8 -2.20 20.20 20.03
CA THR A 8 -1.71 19.54 18.81
C THR A 8 -0.90 20.60 18.08
N ALA A 9 0.27 20.92 18.61
CA ALA A 9 1.33 21.50 17.81
C ALA A 9 1.55 20.58 16.58
N PRO A 10 1.67 21.12 15.36
CA PRO A 10 2.01 20.30 14.21
C PRO A 10 3.36 19.63 14.48
N GLN A 11 3.38 18.29 14.47
CA GLN A 11 4.60 17.52 14.61
C GLN A 11 5.52 17.90 13.44
N GLN A 12 6.69 18.42 13.77
CA GLN A 12 7.70 18.87 12.81
C GLN A 12 7.99 17.72 11.85
N ALA A 13 7.76 17.92 10.54
CA ALA A 13 8.08 16.91 9.55
C ALA A 13 9.59 16.58 9.66
N PRO A 14 9.98 15.30 9.62
CA PRO A 14 11.40 14.96 9.70
C PRO A 14 12.16 15.73 8.63
N ALA A 15 13.29 16.34 9.01
CA ALA A 15 14.21 16.97 8.08
C ALA A 15 14.50 15.99 6.95
N ALA A 16 14.37 16.44 5.69
CA ALA A 16 14.38 15.58 4.51
C ALA A 16 15.50 14.54 4.61
N SER A 17 15.07 13.29 4.75
CA SER A 17 15.89 12.12 5.04
C SER A 17 16.87 11.83 3.91
N ALA A 18 18.04 11.31 4.28
CA ALA A 18 19.16 10.97 3.40
C ALA A 18 18.74 10.33 2.05
N PRO A 19 19.52 10.56 0.97
CA PRO A 19 19.22 9.97 -0.34
C PRO A 19 19.23 8.44 -0.26
N PHE A 20 18.41 7.80 -1.10
CA PHE A 20 18.42 6.35 -1.25
C PHE A 20 19.79 5.87 -1.72
N PRO A 21 20.29 4.71 -1.26
CA PRO A 21 21.59 4.19 -1.68
C PRO A 21 21.66 3.98 -3.19
N THR A 22 22.87 4.06 -3.74
CA THR A 22 23.12 3.67 -5.13
C THR A 22 22.66 2.23 -5.36
N GLY A 23 21.85 2.02 -6.39
CA GLY A 23 21.26 0.71 -6.70
C GLY A 23 19.95 0.41 -5.97
N PHE A 24 19.36 1.37 -5.26
CA PHE A 24 18.01 1.21 -4.73
C PHE A 24 17.00 1.00 -5.86
N VAL A 25 16.23 -0.07 -5.78
CA VAL A 25 15.23 -0.41 -6.79
C VAL A 25 13.85 0.01 -6.31
N TRP A 26 13.28 0.99 -7.01
CA TRP A 26 11.88 1.32 -6.87
C TRP A 26 11.02 0.36 -7.67
N GLY A 27 9.89 -0.02 -7.09
CA GLY A 27 8.94 -0.90 -7.75
C GLY A 27 7.55 -0.76 -7.19
N ALA A 28 6.61 -1.41 -7.88
CA ALA A 28 5.25 -1.63 -7.43
C ALA A 28 4.93 -3.11 -7.62
N ALA A 29 3.93 -3.60 -6.89
CA ALA A 29 3.47 -4.97 -6.99
C ALA A 29 1.93 -5.02 -7.01
N THR A 30 1.41 -6.05 -7.65
CA THR A 30 -0.02 -6.38 -7.70
C THR A 30 -0.19 -7.88 -7.42
N ALA A 31 -1.42 -8.34 -7.22
CA ALA A 31 -1.73 -9.76 -7.15
C ALA A 31 -2.79 -10.11 -8.19
N ALA A 32 -2.60 -11.25 -8.86
CA ALA A 32 -3.41 -11.67 -10.01
C ALA A 32 -4.92 -11.55 -9.74
N TYR A 33 -5.42 -12.18 -8.67
CA TYR A 33 -6.85 -12.16 -8.36
C TYR A 33 -7.40 -10.77 -8.03
N GLN A 34 -6.54 -9.84 -7.57
CA GLN A 34 -6.96 -8.48 -7.25
C GLN A 34 -7.11 -7.60 -8.49
N VAL A 35 -6.41 -7.90 -9.60
CA VAL A 35 -6.31 -6.96 -10.74
C VAL A 35 -6.58 -7.56 -12.12
N GLU A 36 -6.44 -8.87 -12.33
CA GLU A 36 -6.58 -9.46 -13.68
C GLU A 36 -8.05 -9.62 -14.11
N GLY A 37 -8.94 -10.04 -13.20
CA GLY A 37 -10.31 -10.39 -13.56
C GLY A 37 -10.37 -11.65 -14.43
N ALA A 38 -11.27 -11.68 -15.42
CA ALA A 38 -11.41 -12.75 -16.41
C ALA A 38 -11.44 -14.18 -15.80
N ALA A 39 -12.05 -14.32 -14.62
CA ALA A 39 -11.91 -15.51 -13.79
C ALA A 39 -12.43 -16.80 -14.45
N THR A 40 -13.37 -16.69 -15.40
CA THR A 40 -13.99 -17.82 -16.11
C THR A 40 -13.74 -17.78 -17.62
N GLU A 41 -12.77 -17.00 -18.08
CA GLU A 41 -12.50 -16.82 -19.51
C GLU A 41 -11.30 -17.64 -19.98
N ASN A 42 -11.23 -17.88 -21.29
CA ASN A 42 -10.05 -18.39 -22.00
C ASN A 42 -9.43 -19.68 -21.42
N GLY A 43 -10.24 -20.51 -20.77
CA GLY A 43 -9.79 -21.77 -20.18
C GLY A 43 -9.03 -21.63 -18.86
N ARG A 44 -9.07 -20.47 -18.20
CA ARG A 44 -8.58 -20.34 -16.81
C ARG A 44 -9.32 -21.33 -15.90
N THR A 45 -8.57 -22.14 -15.16
CA THR A 45 -9.14 -23.02 -14.14
C THR A 45 -9.32 -22.28 -12.82
N PRO A 46 -10.36 -22.61 -12.00
CA PRO A 46 -10.58 -21.98 -10.71
C PRO A 46 -9.37 -22.11 -9.77
N SER A 47 -9.12 -21.04 -9.02
CA SER A 47 -8.26 -21.03 -7.85
C SER A 47 -9.08 -21.15 -6.57
N ILE A 48 -8.41 -21.30 -5.42
CA ILE A 48 -9.10 -21.37 -4.11
C ILE A 48 -9.85 -20.07 -3.76
N TRP A 49 -9.52 -18.95 -4.38
CA TRP A 49 -10.16 -17.65 -4.13
C TRP A 49 -11.44 -17.45 -4.96
N ASP A 50 -11.69 -18.33 -5.93
CA ASP A 50 -12.90 -18.31 -6.76
C ASP A 50 -14.10 -18.98 -6.05
N THR A 51 -13.87 -19.68 -4.93
CA THR A 51 -14.88 -20.41 -4.15
C THR A 51 -15.10 -19.82 -2.77
#